data_AF-A0A3L7N0A0-F1
#
_entry.id   AF-A0A3L7N0A0-F1
#
_cell.length_a   1.000
_cell.length_b   1.000
_cell.length_c   1.000
_cell.angle_alpha   90.00
_cell.angle_beta   90.00
_cell.angle_gamma   90.00
#
_symmetry.space_group_name_H-M   'P 1'
#
loop_
_entity.id
_entity.type
_entity.pdbx_description
1 polymer ?
#
loop_
_entity_poly.entity_id
_entity_poly.type
_entity_poly.pdbx_seq_one_letter_code
_entity_poly.pdbx_strand_id
1 'polypeptide(L)'
;MTDFVKSAEEGEMSREQYTFLLAIDVFKRVNHKTFPSWTDVLEVVRKLGYRKTMPSELNLGGKSQDWTEKPDQVSGVNKPSVDSD
;
A
#
# COMPACT_ATOMS: atom_id res chain seq x y z
N MET A 1 -8.30 15.06 11.20
CA MET A 1 -8.39 14.77 9.74
C MET A 1 -8.28 16.04 8.89
N THR A 2 -8.34 17.23 9.51
CA THR A 2 -8.35 18.56 8.87
C THR A 2 -6.98 19.15 8.53
N ASP A 3 -5.87 18.66 9.10
CA ASP A 3 -4.54 19.23 8.81
C ASP A 3 -3.86 18.60 7.58
N PHE A 4 -4.20 17.36 7.23
CA PHE A 4 -3.54 16.61 6.16
C PHE A 4 -4.04 16.93 4.74
N VAL A 5 -5.30 17.36 4.62
CA VAL A 5 -5.83 17.88 3.35
C VAL A 5 -5.31 19.30 3.12
N LYS A 6 -5.04 20.04 4.20
CA LYS A 6 -4.53 21.41 4.16
C LYS A 6 -3.09 21.48 3.62
N SER A 7 -2.24 20.51 3.98
CA SER A 7 -0.89 20.40 3.40
C SER A 7 -0.87 19.91 1.95
N ALA A 8 -1.94 19.25 1.49
CA ALA A 8 -2.08 18.88 0.08
C ALA A 8 -2.35 20.09 -0.84
N GLU A 9 -2.89 21.20 -0.28
CA GLU A 9 -3.09 22.46 -0.99
C GLU A 9 -1.84 23.36 -1.00
N GLU A 10 -0.83 23.09 -0.16
CA GLU A 10 0.41 23.88 -0.06
C GLU A 10 1.53 23.45 -1.04
N GLY A 11 1.26 22.45 -1.91
CA GLY A 11 2.17 22.10 -3.01
C GLY A 11 3.30 21.12 -2.67
N GLU A 12 3.31 20.53 -1.48
CA GLU A 12 4.39 19.63 -1.03
C GLU A 12 4.18 18.13 -1.32
N MET A 13 2.99 17.70 -1.75
CA MET A 13 2.67 16.27 -1.90
C MET A 13 2.70 15.78 -3.35
N SER A 14 3.39 14.66 -3.60
CA SER A 14 3.40 14.03 -4.91
C SER A 14 2.05 13.38 -5.23
N ARG A 15 1.72 13.24 -6.53
CA ARG A 15 0.49 12.56 -6.98
C ARG A 15 0.37 11.14 -6.44
N GLU A 16 1.50 10.45 -6.32
CA GLU A 16 1.61 9.11 -5.75
C GLU A 16 1.26 9.09 -4.27
N GLN A 17 1.82 10.02 -3.48
CA GLN A 17 1.51 10.14 -2.06
C GLN A 17 0.02 10.46 -1.84
N TYR A 18 -0.56 11.38 -2.62
CA TYR A 18 -1.99 11.69 -2.57
C TYR A 18 -2.84 10.43 -2.83
N THR A 19 -2.52 9.70 -3.90
CA THR A 19 -3.25 8.49 -4.30
C THR A 19 -3.16 7.40 -3.23
N PHE A 20 -1.97 7.22 -2.64
CA PHE A 20 -1.75 6.27 -1.56
C PHE A 20 -2.56 6.61 -0.30
N LEU A 21 -2.56 7.88 0.13
CA LEU A 21 -3.34 8.32 1.28
C LEU A 21 -4.84 8.12 1.07
N LEU A 22 -5.36 8.47 -0.12
CA LEU A 22 -6.76 8.25 -0.47
C LEU A 22 -7.11 6.75 -0.43
N ALA A 23 -6.24 5.89 -0.94
CA ALA A 23 -6.46 4.44 -0.92
C ALA A 23 -6.47 3.87 0.51
N ILE A 24 -5.59 4.34 1.39
CA ILE A 24 -5.59 3.95 2.81
C ILE A 24 -6.86 4.41 3.52
N ASP A 25 -7.33 5.62 3.24
CA ASP A 25 -8.57 6.14 3.83
C ASP A 25 -9.80 5.30 3.41
N VAL A 26 -9.90 4.99 2.11
CA VAL A 26 -10.96 4.10 1.60
C VAL A 26 -10.86 2.72 2.24
N PHE A 27 -9.65 2.14 2.33
CA PHE A 27 -9.43 0.85 2.96
C PHE A 27 -9.91 0.82 4.42
N LYS A 28 -9.57 1.85 5.21
CA LYS A 28 -10.01 1.97 6.62
C LYS A 28 -11.53 2.00 6.73
N ARG A 29 -12.19 2.80 5.89
CA ARG A 29 -13.65 2.96 5.89
C ARG A 29 -14.37 1.65 5.52
N VAL A 30 -13.93 0.99 4.45
CA VAL A 30 -14.55 -0.27 3.97
C VAL A 30 -14.35 -1.42 4.95
N ASN A 31 -13.20 -1.49 5.64
CA ASN A 31 -12.88 -2.58 6.56
C ASN A 31 -13.19 -2.25 8.03
N HIS A 32 -13.80 -1.10 8.33
CA HIS A 32 -14.06 -0.63 9.69
C HIS A 32 -12.81 -0.65 10.61
N LYS A 33 -11.63 -0.36 10.05
CA LYS A 33 -10.34 -0.38 10.76
C LYS A 33 -9.84 1.03 11.03
N THR A 34 -9.57 1.36 12.29
CA THR A 34 -8.93 2.64 12.65
C THR A 34 -7.43 2.65 12.30
N PHE A 35 -6.75 1.53 12.54
CA PHE A 35 -5.32 1.36 12.31
C PHE A 35 -5.06 0.10 11.46
N PRO A 36 -4.69 0.25 10.18
CA PRO A 36 -4.31 -0.88 9.34
C PRO A 36 -3.00 -1.50 9.83
N SER A 37 -2.88 -2.82 9.75
CA SER A 37 -1.61 -3.50 9.96
C SER A 37 -0.64 -3.23 8.80
N TRP A 38 0.65 -3.50 8.98
CA TRP A 38 1.61 -3.41 7.87
C TRP A 38 1.28 -4.38 6.72
N THR A 39 0.61 -5.50 7.01
CA THR A 39 0.10 -6.41 5.97
C THR A 39 -1.01 -5.76 5.16
N ASP A 40 -1.95 -5.07 5.81
CA ASP A 40 -3.02 -4.32 5.14
C ASP A 40 -2.45 -3.20 4.25
N VAL A 41 -1.43 -2.48 4.75
CA VAL A 41 -0.77 -1.41 3.99
C VAL A 41 -0.10 -1.97 2.73
N LEU A 42 0.64 -3.09 2.85
CA LEU A 42 1.23 -3.74 1.69
C LEU A 42 0.17 -4.22 0.70
N GLU A 43 -0.97 -4.74 1.18
CA GLU A 43 -2.09 -5.12 0.32
C GLU A 43 -2.64 -3.94 -0.49
N VAL A 44 -2.82 -2.77 0.13
CA VAL A 44 -3.26 -1.56 -0.58
C VAL A 44 -2.26 -1.17 -1.67
N VAL A 45 -0.96 -1.16 -1.36
CA VAL A 45 0.10 -0.88 -2.35
C VAL A 45 0.04 -1.86 -3.52
N ARG A 46 -0.13 -3.16 -3.23
CA ARG A 46 -0.27 -4.19 -4.26
C ARG A 46 -1.51 -4.00 -5.14
N LYS A 47 -2.65 -3.59 -4.56
CA LYS A 47 -3.89 -3.30 -5.30
C LYS A 47 -3.83 -2.00 -6.10
N LEU A 48 -3.04 -1.01 -5.67
CA LEU A 48 -2.76 0.21 -6.43
C LEU A 48 -1.93 -0.07 -7.71
N GLY A 49 -1.34 -1.25 -7.83
CA GLY A 49 -0.62 -1.69 -9.03
C GLY A 49 0.90 -1.73 -8.91
N TYR A 50 1.46 -1.43 -7.74
CA TYR A 50 2.90 -1.48 -7.52
C TYR A 50 3.43 -2.91 -7.61
N ARG A 51 4.54 -3.07 -8.34
CA ARG A 51 5.25 -4.34 -8.54
C ARG A 51 6.72 -4.16 -8.22
N LYS A 52 7.31 -5.15 -7.54
CA LYS A 52 8.76 -5.16 -7.30
C LYS A 52 9.45 -5.75 -8.51
N THR A 53 9.64 -4.95 -9.55
CA THR A 53 10.26 -5.39 -10.81
C THR A 53 11.78 -5.24 -10.85
N MET A 54 12.34 -4.51 -9.87
CA MET A 54 13.76 -4.21 -9.79
C MET A 54 14.38 -4.79 -8.51
N PRO A 55 15.70 -5.08 -8.51
CA PRO A 55 16.44 -5.40 -7.30
C PRO A 55 16.28 -4.32 -6.23
N SER A 56 16.28 -4.72 -4.98
CA SER A 56 16.20 -3.80 -3.84
C SER A 56 17.47 -2.96 -3.75
N GLU A 57 17.31 -1.64 -3.66
CA GLU A 57 18.42 -0.74 -3.33
C GLU A 57 18.77 -0.76 -1.83
N LEU A 58 17.89 -1.34 -1.00
CA LEU A 58 18.12 -1.51 0.43
C LEU A 58 19.03 -2.71 0.70
N ASN A 59 20.09 -2.48 1.47
CA ASN A 59 20.93 -3.56 1.99
C ASN A 59 20.34 -4.11 3.30
N LEU A 60 19.61 -5.22 3.18
CA LEU A 60 19.00 -5.92 4.32
C LEU A 60 19.90 -7.03 4.91
N GLY A 61 21.14 -7.15 4.41
CA GLY A 61 22.07 -8.23 4.75
C GLY A 61 21.52 -9.62 4.41
N GLY A 62 22.14 -10.68 4.95
CA GLY A 62 21.71 -12.07 4.74
C GLY A 62 20.40 -12.48 5.42
N LYS A 63 19.65 -11.53 5.98
CA LYS A 63 18.39 -11.78 6.69
C LYS A 63 17.18 -11.85 5.76
N SER A 64 17.30 -11.35 4.54
CA SER A 64 16.23 -11.31 3.56
C SER A 64 16.76 -11.71 2.20
N GLN A 65 16.05 -12.62 1.53
CA GLN A 65 16.30 -12.91 0.12
C GLN A 65 15.56 -11.86 -0.72
N ASP A 66 16.31 -11.09 -1.50
CA ASP A 66 15.70 -10.17 -2.45
C ASP A 66 14.99 -10.95 -3.57
N TRP A 67 13.86 -10.42 -4.04
CA TRP A 67 13.03 -11.07 -5.05
C TRP A 67 12.48 -10.03 -6.02
N THR A 68 12.10 -10.47 -7.23
CA THR A 68 11.43 -9.62 -8.21
C THR A 68 10.26 -10.38 -8.84
N GLU A 69 9.34 -9.66 -9.45
CA GLU A 69 8.20 -10.22 -10.18
C GLU A 69 8.02 -9.56 -11.55
N LYS A 70 7.19 -10.18 -12.40
CA LYS A 70 6.83 -9.61 -13.70
C LYS A 70 5.94 -8.37 -13.52
N PRO A 71 6.06 -7.35 -14.40
CA PRO A 71 5.23 -6.15 -14.33
C PRO A 71 3.72 -6.40 -14.48
N ASP A 72 3.34 -7.45 -15.20
CA ASP A 72 1.96 -7.85 -15.49
C ASP A 72 1.40 -8.88 -14.49
N GLN A 73 2.20 -9.27 -13.48
CA GLN A 73 1.77 -10.23 -12.47
C GLN A 73 0.54 -9.69 -11.72
N VAL A 74 -0.44 -10.56 -11.46
CA VAL A 74 -1.57 -10.21 -10.59
C VAL A 74 -1.08 -9.95 -9.16
N SER A 75 -1.77 -9.08 -8.44
CA SER A 75 -1.31 -8.61 -7.12
C SER A 75 -1.18 -9.73 -6.09
N GLY A 76 -1.92 -10.83 -6.25
CA GLY A 76 -1.89 -12.00 -5.36
C GLY A 76 -2.51 -11.75 -3.99
N VAL A 77 -3.00 -10.53 -3.73
CA VAL A 77 -3.64 -10.11 -2.48
C VAL A 77 -5.15 -10.31 -2.58
N ASN A 78 -5.55 -11.58 -2.57
CA ASN A 78 -6.95 -11.99 -2.45
C ASN A 78 -7.02 -13.11 -1.42
N LYS A 79 -7.04 -12.75 -0.14
CA LYS A 79 -7.96 -13.45 0.76
C LYS A 79 -9.23 -12.60 0.78
N PRO A 80 -10.35 -13.06 0.20
CA PRO A 80 -11.62 -12.49 0.63
C PRO A 80 -11.64 -12.62 2.15
N SER A 81 -12.04 -11.55 2.85
CA SER A 81 -12.52 -11.68 4.22
C SER A 81 -13.59 -12.75 4.15
N VAL A 82 -13.25 -13.97 4.55
CA VAL A 82 -14.26 -14.97 4.80
C VAL A 82 -15.00 -14.41 6.01
N ASP A 83 -16.15 -13.80 5.74
CA ASP A 83 -17.14 -13.57 6.77
C ASP A 83 -17.42 -14.95 7.36
N SER A 84 -16.83 -15.22 8.52
CA SER A 84 -17.18 -16.38 9.32
C SER A 84 -18.58 -16.12 9.85
N ASP A 85 -19.57 -16.81 9.28
CA ASP A 85 -20.89 -17.05 9.87
C ASP A 85 -20.77 -17.68 11.27
#